data_AF-W4QLR2-F1
#
_entry.id   AF-W4QLR2-F1
#
_cell.length_a   1.000
_cell.length_b   1.000
_cell.length_c   1.000
_cell.angle_alpha   90.00
_cell.angle_beta   90.00
_cell.angle_gamma   90.00
#
_symmetry.space_group_name_H-M   'P 1'
#
loop_
_entity.id
_entity.type
_entity.pdbx_description
1 polymer ?
#
loop_
_entity_poly.entity_id
_entity_poly.type
_entity_poly.pdbx_seq_one_letter_code
_entity_poly.pdbx_strand_id
1 'polypeptide(L)' 'MYVGFLMALVGLFVVLGAVSPALFVLLFLIVTDRWYIKYEENILNETFGVEYERYKSSTRRWI' A
#
# COMPACT_ATOMS: atom_id res chain seq x y z
N MET A 1 -4.14 -2.01 -5.81
CA MET A 1 -2.87 -1.83 -6.57
C MET A 1 -1.65 -2.13 -5.70
N TYR A 2 -1.46 -1.43 -4.58
CA TYR A 2 -0.24 -1.53 -3.75
C TYR A 2 0.07 -2.93 -3.19
N VAL A 3 -0.96 -3.71 -2.82
CA VAL A 3 -0.78 -5.11 -2.40
C VAL A 3 -0.12 -5.95 -3.51
N GLY A 4 -0.50 -5.71 -4.78
CA GLY A 4 0.10 -6.38 -5.94
C GLY A 4 1.58 -6.02 -6.12
N PHE A 5 1.93 -4.74 -5.98
CA PHE A 5 3.33 -4.31 -6.02
C PHE A 5 4.16 -4.87 -4.86
N LEU A 6 3.60 -4.88 -3.64
CA LEU A 6 4.24 -5.50 -2.50
C LEU A 6 4.51 -6.99 -2.74
N MET A 7 3.51 -7.73 -3.26
CA MET A 7 3.68 -9.13 -3.64
C MET A 7 4.74 -9.34 -4.71
N ALA A 8 4.79 -8.46 -5.73
CA ALA A 8 5.83 -8.53 -6.77
C ALA A 8 7.24 -8.29 -6.20
N LEU A 9 7.41 -7.30 -5.29
CA LEU A 9 8.68 -7.04 -4.62
C LEU A 9 9.10 -8.19 -3.72
N VAL A 10 8.16 -8.81 -3.00
CA VAL A 10 8.41 -10.02 -2.22
C VAL A 10 8.82 -11.18 -3.14
N GLY A 11 8.14 -11.37 -4.27
CA GLY A 11 8.53 -12.37 -5.28
C GLY A 11 9.95 -12.14 -5.79
N LEU A 12 10.30 -10.90 -6.10
CA LEU A 12 11.66 -10.52 -6.52
C LEU A 12 12.70 -10.80 -5.43
N PHE A 13 12.38 -10.48 -4.17
CA PHE A 13 13.23 -10.81 -3.02
C PHE A 13 13.51 -12.32 -2.92
N VAL A 14 12.48 -13.15 -3.10
CA VAL A 14 12.61 -14.61 -3.09
C VAL A 14 13.48 -15.10 -4.25
N VAL A 15 13.26 -14.59 -5.48
CA VAL A 15 14.02 -15.00 -6.68
C VAL A 15 15.50 -14.62 -6.56
N LEU A 16 15.82 -13.46 -5.99
CA LEU A 16 17.21 -13.01 -5.84
C LEU A 16 18.00 -13.76 -4.76
N GLY A 17 17.32 -14.40 -3.79
CA GLY A 17 17.95 -15.18 -2.74
C GLY A 17 18.90 -14.38 -1.82
N ALA A 18 18.81 -13.05 -1.84
CA ALA A 18 19.66 -12.13 -1.08
C ALA A 18 18.84 -11.35 -0.05
N VAL A 19 19.46 -10.90 1.03
CA VAL A 19 18.78 -10.11 2.09
C VAL A 19 18.60 -8.64 1.68
N SER A 20 19.43 -8.11 0.78
CA SER A 20 19.39 -6.71 0.38
C SER A 20 18.02 -6.21 -0.17
N PRO A 21 17.23 -6.98 -0.94
CA PRO A 21 15.90 -6.55 -1.39
C PRO A 21 14.87 -6.44 -0.26
N ALA A 22 15.09 -7.08 0.89
CA ALA A 22 14.18 -6.98 2.04
C ALA A 22 14.06 -5.55 2.56
N LEU A 23 15.16 -4.78 2.50
CA LEU A 23 15.14 -3.35 2.83
C LEU A 23 14.18 -2.57 1.94
N PHE A 24 14.17 -2.86 0.64
CA PHE A 24 13.28 -2.21 -0.32
C PHE A 24 11.81 -2.61 -0.12
N VAL A 25 11.54 -3.88 0.20
CA VAL A 25 10.19 -4.34 0.56
C VAL A 25 9.66 -3.58 1.78
N LEU A 26 10.49 -3.46 2.83
CA LEU A 26 10.12 -2.75 4.07
C LEU A 26 9.93 -1.25 3.83
N LEU A 27 10.86 -0.62 3.10
CA LEU A 27 10.75 0.80 2.74
C LEU A 27 9.48 1.06 1.92
N PHE A 28 9.19 0.23 0.93
CA PHE A 28 7.99 0.34 0.12
C PHE A 28 6.74 0.27 0.99
N LEU A 29 6.65 -0.72 1.89
CA LEU A 29 5.51 -0.88 2.78
C LEU A 29 5.29 0.36 3.66
N ILE A 30 6.36 0.89 4.28
CA ILE A 30 6.28 2.05 5.17
C ILE A 30 5.88 3.32 4.40
N VAL A 31 6.57 3.60 3.28
CA VAL A 31 6.33 4.82 2.49
C VAL A 31 4.94 4.79 1.89
N THR A 32 4.52 3.64 1.33
CA THR A 32 3.21 3.52 0.73
C THR A 32 2.09 3.62 1.76
N ASP A 33 2.21 2.97 2.92
CA ASP A 33 1.20 3.05 3.99
C ASP A 33 1.08 4.46 4.60
N ARG A 34 2.22 5.06 4.97
CA ARG A 34 2.23 6.30 5.75
C ARG A 34 2.03 7.56 4.92
N TRP A 35 2.50 7.57 3.68
CA TRP A 35 2.48 8.76 2.83
C TRP A 35 1.49 8.62 1.67
N TYR A 36 1.70 7.66 0.77
CA TYR A 36 0.89 7.56 -0.45
C TYR A 36 -0.57 7.26 -0.16
N ILE A 37 -0.87 6.16 0.54
CA ILE A 37 -2.24 5.76 0.84
C ILE A 37 -2.92 6.88 1.62
N LYS A 38 -2.29 7.39 2.68
CA LYS A 38 -2.87 8.47 3.49
C LYS A 38 -3.21 9.73 2.67
N TYR A 39 -2.34 10.11 1.74
CA TYR A 39 -2.58 11.25 0.87
C TYR A 39 -3.75 11.00 -0.10
N GLU A 40 -3.78 9.84 -0.75
CA GLU A 40 -4.88 9.46 -1.64
C GLU A 40 -6.21 9.37 -0.90
N GLU A 41 -6.25 8.79 0.31
CA GLU A 41 -7.46 8.74 1.12
C GLU A 41 -7.99 10.14 1.46
N ASN A 42 -7.10 11.11 1.71
CA ASN A 42 -7.53 12.48 1.99
C ASN A 42 -8.18 13.11 0.76
N ILE A 43 -7.58 12.94 -0.43
CA ILE A 43 -8.16 13.41 -1.69
C ILE A 43 -9.51 12.73 -1.96
N LEU A 44 -9.59 11.41 -1.76
CA LEU A 44 -10.84 10.67 -1.97
C LEU A 44 -11.93 11.12 -1.01
N ASN A 45 -11.58 11.41 0.24
CA ASN A 45 -12.52 11.97 1.20
C ASN A 45 -12.98 13.38 0.81
N GLU A 46 -12.08 14.25 0.33
CA GLU A 46 -12.45 15.57 -0.18
C GLU A 46 -13.33 15.50 -1.44
N THR A 47 -13.11 14.50 -2.30
CA THR A 47 -13.81 14.36 -3.58
C THR A 47 -15.17 13.68 -3.44
N PHE A 48 -15.28 12.65 -2.61
CA PHE A 48 -16.46 11.78 -2.52
C PHE A 48 -17.14 11.80 -1.15
N GLY A 49 -16.50 12.34 -0.10
CA GLY A 49 -17.06 12.50 1.23
C GLY A 49 -17.65 11.23 1.83
N VAL A 50 -18.95 11.28 2.14
CA VAL A 50 -19.69 10.22 2.85
C VAL A 50 -19.67 8.88 2.11
N GLU A 51 -19.68 8.88 0.77
CA GLU A 51 -19.62 7.65 -0.02
C GLU A 51 -18.25 6.96 0.13
N TYR A 52 -17.19 7.75 0.21
CA TYR A 52 -15.85 7.23 0.47
C TYR A 52 -15.70 6.70 1.89
N GLU A 53 -16.25 7.39 2.90
CA GLU A 53 -16.25 6.88 4.28
C GLU A 53 -17.00 5.55 4.41
N ARG A 54 -18.15 5.41 3.73
CA ARG A 54 -18.87 4.12 3.65
C ARG A 54 -18.02 3.05 2.98
N TYR A 55 -17.40 3.35 1.85
CA TYR A 55 -16.49 2.42 1.16
C TYR A 55 -15.32 2.00 2.07
N LYS A 56 -14.65 2.96 2.69
CA LYS A 56 -13.52 2.75 3.61
C LYS A 56 -13.88 1.91 4.83
N SER A 57 -15.11 1.99 5.33
CA SER A 57 -15.58 1.14 6.44
C SER A 57 -15.71 -0.34 6.07
N SER A 58 -15.91 -0.65 4.79
CA SER A 58 -16.11 -2.02 4.28
C SER A 58 -14.86 -2.60 3.62
N THR A 59 -13.84 -1.79 3.37
CA THR A 59 -12.63 -2.18 2.64
C THR A 59 -11.38 -1.85 3.45
N ARG A 60 -10.53 -2.86 3.70
CA ARG A 60 -9.25 -2.67 4.40
C ARG A 60 -8.19 -2.12 3.44
N ARG A 61 -7.24 -1.35 3.98
CA ARG A 61 -6.09 -0.82 3.21
C ARG A 61 -5.16 -1.93 2.71
N TRP A 62 -4.90 -2.88 3.59
CA TRP A 62 -4.13 -4.09 3.34
C TRP A 62 -5.03 -5.27 3.72
N ILE A 63 -5.33 -6.12 2.73
CA ILE A 63 -6.16 -7.35 2.79
C ILE A 63 -7.31 -7.33 3.82
#